data_AF-A0A2M6WQC8-F1
#
_entry.id   AF-A0A2M6WQC8-F1
#
_cell.length_a   1.000
_cell.length_b   1.000
_cell.length_c   1.000
_cell.angle_alpha   90.00
_cell.angle_beta   90.00
_cell.angle_gamma   90.00
#
_symmetry.space_group_name_H-M   'P 1'
#
loop_
_entity.id
_entity.type
_entity.pdbx_description
1 polymer ?
#
loop_
_entity_poly.entity_id
_entity_poly.type
_entity_poly.pdbx_seq_one_letter_code
_entity_poly.pdbx_strand_id
1 'polypeptide(L)'
;MSSSNGGKLAATVAGGYVYTSDDFGSTWLERISSGASYWVMASSADGNNLVIGSNEMFGSIKASSDAGDTWPRVFSTSFLGDICSSANGSKIITVAVGYWSNPLISTDYGATWEYKAVTVDLHSWYLVKVSANGSRLALAEIDGLVYFV
;
A
#
# COMPACT_ATOMS: atom_id res chain seq x y z
N MET A 1 5.90 -3.69 -8.17
CA MET A 1 5.84 -2.22 -8.34
C MET A 1 7.13 -1.71 -8.98
N SER A 2 7.07 -0.61 -9.72
CA SER A 2 8.24 -0.02 -10.39
C SER A 2 8.26 1.50 -10.23
N SER A 3 9.46 2.08 -10.21
CA SER A 3 9.64 3.51 -10.44
C SER A 3 9.19 3.89 -11.86
N SER A 4 8.97 5.19 -12.07
CA SER A 4 8.54 5.77 -13.36
C SER A 4 9.49 5.48 -14.52
N ASN A 5 10.79 5.31 -14.24
CA ASN A 5 11.80 4.95 -15.22
C ASN A 5 12.15 3.45 -15.23
N GLY A 6 11.52 2.64 -14.38
CA GLY A 6 11.78 1.21 -14.26
C GLY A 6 13.13 0.82 -13.63
N GLY A 7 13.96 1.79 -13.24
CA GLY A 7 15.28 1.53 -12.65
C GLY A 7 15.20 0.93 -11.24
N LYS A 8 14.12 1.18 -10.50
CA LYS A 8 13.83 0.54 -9.22
C LYS A 8 12.60 -0.33 -9.33
N LEU A 9 12.70 -1.58 -8.89
CA LEU A 9 11.60 -2.54 -8.84
C LEU A 9 11.46 -3.10 -7.43
N ALA A 10 10.23 -3.44 -7.05
CA ALA A 10 9.92 -4.13 -5.82
C ALA A 10 8.86 -5.21 -6.07
N ALA A 11 9.02 -6.37 -5.45
CA ALA A 11 8.11 -7.50 -5.60
C ALA A 11 7.82 -8.14 -4.24
N THR A 12 6.56 -8.50 -4.02
CA THR A 12 6.16 -9.42 -2.95
C THR A 12 6.04 -10.82 -3.55
N VAL A 13 6.50 -11.83 -2.81
CA VAL A 13 6.46 -13.23 -3.23
C VAL A 13 5.68 -14.03 -2.21
N ALA A 14 4.96 -15.06 -2.68
CA ALA A 14 4.27 -16.02 -1.82
C ALA A 14 5.23 -16.59 -0.77
N GLY A 15 4.74 -16.75 0.46
CA GLY A 15 5.60 -17.08 1.61
C GLY A 15 6.21 -15.85 2.30
N GLY A 16 5.85 -14.64 1.87
CA GLY A 16 6.10 -13.42 2.65
C GLY A 16 7.47 -12.81 2.47
N TYR A 17 8.02 -12.99 1.28
CA TYR A 17 9.28 -12.38 0.90
C TYR A 17 9.05 -11.06 0.19
N VAL A 18 9.95 -10.12 0.42
CA VAL A 18 10.02 -8.87 -0.35
C VAL A 18 11.39 -8.77 -0.98
N TYR A 19 11.42 -8.56 -2.29
CA TYR A 19 12.64 -8.35 -3.06
C TYR A 19 12.61 -6.97 -3.70
N THR A 20 13.79 -6.38 -3.89
CA THR A 20 13.97 -5.15 -4.65
C THR A 20 15.09 -5.30 -5.67
N SER A 21 15.00 -4.54 -6.74
CA SER A 21 16.06 -4.39 -7.75
C SER A 21 16.30 -2.91 -8.01
N ASP A 22 17.55 -2.54 -8.24
CA ASP A 22 18.01 -1.20 -8.63
C ASP A 22 18.71 -1.18 -10.00
N ASP A 23 18.62 -2.29 -10.75
CA ASP A 23 19.30 -2.54 -12.01
C ASP A 23 18.34 -3.06 -13.10
N PHE A 24 17.12 -2.51 -13.11
CA PHE A 24 16.07 -2.85 -14.09
C PHE A 24 15.64 -4.32 -14.04
N GLY A 25 15.76 -4.98 -12.89
CA GLY A 25 15.38 -6.38 -12.69
C GLY A 25 16.44 -7.40 -13.07
N SER A 26 17.68 -6.95 -13.31
CA SER A 26 18.80 -7.84 -13.64
C SER A 26 19.24 -8.65 -12.42
N THR A 27 19.24 -8.03 -11.24
CA THR A 27 19.48 -8.67 -9.94
C THR A 27 18.39 -8.29 -8.94
N TRP A 28 18.16 -9.17 -7.97
CA TRP A 28 17.15 -8.99 -6.93
C TRP A 28 17.75 -9.27 -5.57
N LEU A 29 17.58 -8.32 -4.65
CA LEU A 29 18.02 -8.43 -3.27
C LEU A 29 16.82 -8.69 -2.36
N GLU A 30 16.93 -9.71 -1.52
CA GLU A 30 15.94 -10.00 -0.48
C GLU A 30 16.00 -8.94 0.62
N ARG A 31 14.84 -8.37 0.97
CA ARG A 31 14.68 -7.32 1.99
C ARG A 31 13.96 -7.79 3.23
N ILE A 32 12.97 -8.66 3.04
CA ILE A 32 12.18 -9.23 4.13
C ILE A 32 12.04 -10.72 3.87
N SER A 33 12.26 -11.51 4.93
CA SER A 33 11.94 -12.94 5.00
C SER A 33 11.26 -13.21 6.35
N SER A 34 9.96 -12.92 6.44
CA SER A 34 9.21 -13.09 7.70
C SER A 34 8.16 -14.21 7.67
N GLY A 35 7.95 -14.90 6.54
CA GLY A 35 6.85 -15.87 6.39
C GLY A 35 5.46 -15.24 6.23
N ALA A 36 5.37 -13.94 6.49
CA ALA A 36 4.18 -13.10 6.48
C ALA A 36 3.60 -12.94 5.07
N SER A 37 2.44 -13.51 4.74
CA SER A 37 1.87 -13.32 3.39
C SER A 37 1.49 -11.86 3.13
N TYR A 38 2.27 -11.19 2.26
CA TYR A 38 2.02 -9.83 1.80
C TYR A 38 1.15 -9.85 0.54
N TRP A 39 0.05 -9.08 0.56
CA TRP A 39 -0.99 -9.13 -0.47
C TRP A 39 -1.04 -7.87 -1.33
N VAL A 40 -0.60 -6.74 -0.79
CA VAL A 40 -0.73 -5.44 -1.44
C VAL A 40 0.58 -4.66 -1.33
N MET A 41 0.91 -3.90 -2.37
CA MET A 41 2.11 -3.06 -2.42
C MET A 41 1.80 -1.77 -3.18
N ALA A 42 2.35 -0.65 -2.68
CA ALA A 42 2.39 0.64 -3.36
C ALA A 42 3.82 1.19 -3.41
N SER A 43 4.13 2.02 -4.41
CA SER A 43 5.42 2.68 -4.55
C SER A 43 5.26 4.12 -5.05
N SER A 44 6.12 5.02 -4.58
CA SER A 44 6.30 6.32 -5.23
C SER A 44 6.94 6.16 -6.61
N ALA A 45 6.79 7.19 -7.45
CA ALA A 45 7.29 7.23 -8.81
C ALA A 45 8.83 7.26 -8.90
N ASP A 46 9.52 7.65 -7.83
CA ASP A 46 10.98 7.56 -7.72
C ASP A 46 11.45 6.21 -7.14
N GLY A 47 10.53 5.37 -6.67
CA GLY A 47 10.81 4.07 -6.08
C GLY A 47 11.45 4.10 -4.69
N ASN A 48 11.55 5.27 -4.04
CA ASN A 48 12.16 5.39 -2.70
C ASN A 48 11.16 5.10 -1.58
N ASN A 49 9.89 5.49 -1.75
CA ASN A 49 8.85 5.18 -0.79
C ASN A 49 8.12 3.93 -1.22
N LEU A 50 8.20 2.89 -0.40
CA LEU A 50 7.48 1.63 -0.60
C LEU A 50 6.56 1.39 0.58
N VAL A 51 5.36 0.88 0.29
CA VAL A 51 4.42 0.44 1.32
C VAL A 51 3.95 -0.96 0.97
N ILE A 52 3.97 -1.85 1.94
CA ILE A 52 3.47 -3.23 1.80
C ILE A 52 2.40 -3.50 2.86
N GLY A 53 1.43 -4.30 2.49
CA GLY A 53 0.39 -4.78 3.39
C GLY A 53 0.42 -6.30 3.50
N SER A 54 0.39 -6.84 4.72
CA SER A 54 0.17 -8.27 4.98
C SER A 54 -1.17 -8.51 5.64
N ASN A 55 -1.71 -9.70 5.37
CA ASN A 55 -2.88 -10.24 6.03
C ASN A 55 -2.46 -11.61 6.58
N GLU A 56 -2.18 -11.65 7.87
CA GLU A 56 -1.90 -12.89 8.60
C GLU A 56 -3.07 -13.17 9.57
N MET A 57 -2.83 -13.10 10.88
CA MET A 57 -3.87 -13.11 11.89
C MET A 57 -4.68 -11.80 11.90
N PHE A 58 -4.02 -10.69 11.54
CA PHE A 58 -4.60 -9.36 11.34
C PHE A 58 -3.92 -8.68 10.15
N GLY A 59 -4.46 -7.52 9.73
CA GLY A 59 -3.82 -6.69 8.73
C GLY A 59 -2.63 -5.92 9.32
N SER A 60 -1.56 -5.78 8.57
CA SER A 60 -0.44 -4.90 8.94
C SER A 60 0.08 -4.15 7.73
N ILE A 61 0.52 -2.92 7.93
CA ILE A 61 1.12 -2.08 6.92
C ILE A 61 2.56 -1.79 7.35
N LYS A 62 3.52 -2.00 6.45
CA LYS A 62 4.91 -1.57 6.63
C LYS A 62 5.28 -0.54 5.58
N ALA A 63 6.07 0.46 5.96
CA ALA A 63 6.57 1.48 5.05
C ALA A 63 8.10 1.62 5.12
N SER A 64 8.69 1.88 3.96
CA SER A 64 10.09 2.18 3.73
C SER A 64 10.20 3.50 2.98
N SER A 65 11.23 4.29 3.31
CA SER A 65 11.58 5.54 2.62
C SER A 65 12.95 5.47 1.93
N ASP A 66 13.56 4.29 1.90
CA ASP A 66 14.91 4.00 1.40
C ASP A 66 14.88 2.85 0.39
N ALA A 67 13.86 2.84 -0.47
CA ALA A 67 13.69 1.87 -1.54
C ALA A 67 13.67 0.40 -1.07
N GLY A 68 13.21 0.16 0.16
CA GLY A 68 13.07 -1.16 0.76
C GLY A 68 14.31 -1.65 1.51
N ASP A 69 15.35 -0.81 1.68
CA ASP A 69 16.52 -1.15 2.51
C ASP A 69 16.11 -1.39 3.97
N THR A 70 15.23 -0.53 4.53
CA THR A 70 14.72 -0.65 5.90
C THR A 70 13.20 -0.44 5.99
N TRP A 71 12.58 -1.07 6.99
CA TRP A 71 11.12 -1.06 7.21
C TRP A 71 10.75 -0.74 8.67
N PRO A 72 11.14 0.42 9.20
CA PRO A 72 10.96 0.73 10.62
C PRO A 72 9.51 1.08 10.99
N ARG A 73 8.67 1.44 10.01
CA ARG A 73 7.29 1.89 10.23
C ARG A 73 6.35 0.70 10.10
N VAL A 74 5.60 0.42 11.16
CA VAL A 74 4.61 -0.66 11.20
C VAL A 74 3.31 -0.12 11.79
N PHE A 75 2.20 -0.40 11.10
CA PHE A 75 0.86 -0.03 11.54
C PHE A 75 -0.05 -1.25 11.50
N SER A 76 -0.73 -1.55 12.62
CA SER A 76 -1.67 -2.66 12.73
C SER A 76 -3.08 -2.21 12.36
N THR A 77 -3.80 -3.04 11.61
CA THR A 77 -5.13 -2.72 11.08
C THR A 77 -5.96 -3.99 10.83
N SER A 78 -7.19 -3.83 10.35
CA SER A 78 -7.99 -4.93 9.80
C SER A 78 -7.42 -5.42 8.46
N PHE A 79 -7.90 -6.57 7.99
CA PHE A 79 -7.49 -7.16 6.71
C PHE A 79 -7.52 -6.14 5.57
N LEU A 80 -6.45 -6.06 4.80
CA LEU A 80 -6.28 -5.12 3.69
C LEU A 80 -6.86 -5.68 2.40
N GLY A 81 -7.55 -4.83 1.64
CA GLY A 81 -8.08 -5.14 0.30
C GLY A 81 -7.21 -4.60 -0.81
N ASP A 82 -6.88 -3.32 -0.76
CA ASP A 82 -6.06 -2.63 -1.76
C ASP A 82 -5.27 -1.48 -1.12
N ILE A 83 -4.17 -1.09 -1.76
CA ILE A 83 -3.34 0.06 -1.36
C ILE A 83 -2.86 0.83 -2.60
N CYS A 84 -2.85 2.15 -2.49
CA CYS A 84 -2.40 3.01 -3.57
C CYS A 84 -1.69 4.25 -3.03
N SER A 85 -0.66 4.71 -3.73
CA SER A 85 0.10 5.92 -3.38
C SER A 85 0.01 6.98 -4.48
N SER A 86 0.09 8.24 -4.08
CA SER A 86 0.36 9.35 -5.00
C SER A 86 1.75 9.18 -5.63
N ALA A 87 2.01 9.89 -6.72
CA ALA A 87 3.28 9.76 -7.44
C ALA A 87 4.49 10.16 -6.58
N ASN A 88 4.34 11.14 -5.70
CA ASN A 88 5.40 11.51 -4.76
C ASN A 88 5.44 10.66 -3.48
N GLY A 89 4.50 9.71 -3.29
CA GLY A 89 4.41 8.87 -2.10
C GLY A 89 3.91 9.57 -0.83
N SER A 90 3.72 10.90 -0.85
CA SER A 90 3.30 11.65 0.35
C SER A 90 1.89 11.31 0.80
N LYS A 91 1.00 10.92 -0.14
CA LYS A 91 -0.35 10.46 0.17
C LYS A 91 -0.46 8.98 -0.19
N ILE A 92 -0.78 8.15 0.79
CA ILE A 92 -1.09 6.75 0.58
C ILE A 92 -2.48 6.50 1.14
N ILE A 93 -3.27 5.71 0.43
CA ILE A 93 -4.59 5.30 0.87
C ILE A 93 -4.69 3.78 0.78
N THR A 94 -5.31 3.17 1.78
CA THR A 94 -5.63 1.75 1.78
C THR A 94 -7.05 1.55 2.22
N VAL A 95 -7.63 0.46 1.73
CA VAL A 95 -8.96 0.00 2.13
C VAL A 95 -8.82 -1.36 2.79
N ALA A 96 -9.70 -1.63 3.74
CA ALA A 96 -9.75 -2.92 4.41
C ALA A 96 -10.95 -3.75 3.92
N VAL A 97 -10.75 -5.06 3.84
CA VAL A 97 -11.81 -6.03 3.56
C VAL A 97 -12.54 -6.35 4.86
N GLY A 98 -13.87 -6.24 4.84
CA GLY A 98 -14.74 -6.54 5.97
C GLY A 98 -15.70 -5.40 6.27
N TYR A 99 -16.86 -5.75 6.85
CA TYR A 99 -17.89 -4.79 7.21
C TYR A 99 -17.35 -3.76 8.22
N TRP A 100 -17.70 -2.49 8.01
CA TRP A 100 -17.40 -1.35 8.91
C TRP A 100 -15.96 -0.86 8.88
N SER A 101 -15.23 -1.08 7.78
CA SER A 101 -13.90 -0.51 7.64
C SER A 101 -13.96 0.85 6.91
N ASN A 102 -13.49 1.90 7.58
CA ASN A 102 -13.19 3.15 6.91
C ASN A 102 -11.83 3.01 6.19
N PRO A 103 -11.66 3.60 4.99
CA PRO A 103 -10.35 3.70 4.38
C PRO A 103 -9.35 4.36 5.34
N LEU A 104 -8.11 3.92 5.30
CA LEU A 104 -7.01 4.54 6.03
C LEU A 104 -6.20 5.39 5.06
N ILE A 105 -5.85 6.61 5.49
CA ILE A 105 -5.02 7.52 4.73
C ILE A 105 -3.76 7.87 5.53
N SER A 106 -2.63 7.90 4.85
CA SER A 106 -1.39 8.47 5.32
C SER A 106 -1.06 9.70 4.48
N THR A 107 -0.57 10.75 5.14
CA THR A 107 -0.09 11.99 4.50
C THR A 107 1.41 12.24 4.75
N ASP A 108 2.11 11.23 5.28
CA ASP A 108 3.48 11.31 5.74
C ASP A 108 4.32 10.08 5.31
N TYR A 109 4.07 9.60 4.09
CA TYR A 109 4.82 8.50 3.49
C TYR A 109 4.68 7.18 4.27
N GLY A 110 3.49 6.94 4.84
CA GLY A 110 3.16 5.72 5.57
C GLY A 110 3.73 5.66 7.00
N ALA A 111 4.14 6.80 7.58
CA ALA A 111 4.59 6.84 8.97
C ALA A 111 3.42 6.80 9.95
N THR A 112 2.35 7.53 9.65
CA THR A 112 1.11 7.55 10.43
C THR A 112 -0.10 7.37 9.52
N TRP A 113 -1.19 6.88 10.12
CA TRP A 113 -2.42 6.54 9.42
C TRP A 113 -3.63 7.02 10.22
N GLU A 114 -4.60 7.59 9.52
CA GLU A 114 -5.87 8.03 10.08
C GLU A 114 -7.04 7.45 9.29
N TYR A 115 -8.17 7.22 9.97
CA TYR A 115 -9.39 6.78 9.31
C TYR A 115 -10.03 7.93 8.54
N LYS A 116 -10.21 7.74 7.24
CA LYS A 116 -10.99 8.64 6.41
C LYS A 116 -12.47 8.30 6.60
N ALA A 117 -13.19 9.14 7.35
CA ALA A 117 -14.63 8.97 7.50
C ALA A 117 -15.32 9.07 6.13
N VAL A 118 -16.09 8.03 5.78
CA VAL A 118 -16.99 8.03 4.63
C VAL A 118 -18.41 7.90 5.19
N THR A 119 -19.31 8.80 4.80
CA THR A 119 -20.63 9.04 5.43
C THR A 119 -21.71 7.99 5.11
N VAL A 120 -21.31 6.76 4.85
CA VAL A 120 -22.22 5.71 4.37
C VAL A 120 -21.91 4.42 5.12
N ASP A 121 -22.91 3.96 5.86
CA ASP A 121 -22.83 2.77 6.70
C ASP A 121 -22.77 1.52 5.81
N LEU A 122 -21.82 0.62 6.09
CA LEU A 122 -21.70 -0.75 5.56
C LEU A 122 -20.98 -0.96 4.22
N HIS A 123 -19.77 -0.43 4.04
CA HIS A 123 -18.97 -0.75 2.85
C HIS A 123 -17.98 -1.89 3.05
N SER A 124 -17.97 -2.82 2.08
CA SER A 124 -16.84 -3.72 1.83
C SER A 124 -16.04 -3.17 0.66
N TRP A 125 -15.10 -2.29 0.98
CA TRP A 125 -14.23 -1.67 -0.01
C TRP A 125 -13.29 -2.71 -0.63
N TYR A 126 -13.24 -2.72 -1.96
CA TYR A 126 -12.45 -3.68 -2.72
C TYR A 126 -11.23 -3.03 -3.39
N LEU A 127 -11.40 -1.82 -3.95
CA LEU A 127 -10.32 -1.12 -4.64
C LEU A 127 -10.23 0.33 -4.20
N VAL A 128 -9.01 0.86 -4.24
CA VAL A 128 -8.77 2.29 -4.03
C VAL A 128 -7.77 2.83 -5.03
N LYS A 129 -7.99 4.06 -5.48
CA LYS A 129 -7.03 4.80 -6.30
C LYS A 129 -6.90 6.23 -5.82
N VAL A 130 -5.68 6.74 -5.86
CA VAL A 130 -5.36 8.15 -5.62
C VAL A 130 -4.71 8.72 -6.87
N SER A 131 -5.11 9.94 -7.25
CA SER A 131 -4.49 10.66 -8.37
C SER A 131 -2.99 10.89 -8.13
N ALA A 132 -2.20 11.02 -9.20
CA ALA A 132 -0.76 11.26 -9.10
C ALA A 132 -0.38 12.46 -8.19
N ASN A 133 -1.17 13.53 -8.23
CA ASN A 133 -0.95 14.72 -7.39
C ASN A 133 -1.60 14.62 -5.98
N GLY A 134 -2.22 13.50 -5.64
CA GLY A 134 -2.85 13.28 -4.34
C GLY A 134 -4.17 14.03 -4.10
N SER A 135 -4.72 14.74 -5.08
CA SER A 135 -5.90 15.61 -4.89
C SER A 135 -7.25 14.91 -5.01
N ARG A 136 -7.32 13.77 -5.71
CA ARG A 136 -8.56 13.01 -5.95
C ARG A 136 -8.42 11.58 -5.47
N LEU A 137 -9.47 11.07 -4.84
CA LEU A 137 -9.58 9.69 -4.42
C LEU A 137 -10.79 9.04 -5.10
N ALA A 138 -10.63 7.76 -5.45
CA ALA A 138 -11.72 6.91 -5.89
C ALA A 138 -11.71 5.63 -5.05
N LEU A 139 -12.87 5.29 -4.49
CA LEU A 139 -13.10 4.06 -3.73
C LEU A 139 -14.13 3.22 -4.47
N ALA A 140 -13.91 1.92 -4.59
CA ALA A 140 -14.88 1.01 -5.19
C ALA A 140 -15.25 -0.11 -4.22
N GLU A 141 -16.53 -0.42 -4.16
CA GLU A 141 -17.08 -1.51 -3.37
C GLU A 141 -17.08 -2.83 -4.13
N ILE A 142 -17.17 -3.92 -3.37
CA ILE A 142 -17.31 -5.28 -3.93
C ILE A 142 -18.57 -5.42 -4.82
N ASP A 143 -19.63 -4.67 -4.51
CA ASP A 143 -20.91 -4.68 -5.25
C ASP A 143 -20.95 -3.68 -6.43
N GLY A 144 -19.83 -3.03 -6.73
CA GLY A 144 -19.63 -2.23 -7.94
C GLY A 144 -19.95 -0.74 -7.84
N LEU A 145 -20.33 -0.24 -6.67
CA LEU A 145 -20.47 1.21 -6.42
C LEU A 145 -19.10 1.89 -6.36
N VAL A 146 -19.00 3.09 -6.93
CA VAL A 146 -17.76 3.90 -6.96
C VAL A 146 -18.01 5.28 -6.38
N TYR A 147 -17.13 5.70 -5.48
CA TYR A 147 -17.21 6.95 -4.73
C TYR A 147 -15.99 7.81 -5.03
N PHE A 148 -16.22 9.10 -5.26
CA PHE A 148 -15.16 10.10 -5.38
C PHE A 148 -15.11 10.93 -4.11
N VAL A 149 -13.93 10.97 -3.46
CA VAL A 149 -13.72 11.55 -2.13
C VAL A 149 -12.54 12.52 -2.11
#